data_AF-A0A5C8U7A5-F1
#
_entry.id   AF-A0A5C8U7A5-F1
#
_cell.length_a   1.000
_cell.length_b   1.000
_cell.length_c   1.000
_cell.angle_alpha   90.00
_cell.angle_beta   90.00
_cell.angle_gamma   90.00
#
_symmetry.space_group_name_H-M   'P 1'
#
loop_
_entity.id
_entity.type
_entity.pdbx_description
1 polymer ?
#
loop_
_entity_poly.entity_id
_entity_poly.type
_entity_poly.pdbx_seq_one_letter_code
_entity_poly.pdbx_strand_id
1 'polypeptide(L)'
;MAGPSAAQNLVEGPDNWATMNRVERDAAYNNSAAVPEGAGMIDRWNADSVELRRQHKDTVDLPYGRKERNRWDLFPAKNPGAPCLVFIHGGYWQSRSRESFACLTDGVREAGMAAALPGYTLAPEASLTEILAELIAALDWLGREGPKHGIAGPVIVSGWSAGGHLAARLLSHPSVRAGLAISGIFELAPLRDTYLNDKLKLTDEEVATLSPLRLPAVEKPLTLAYGTSELSPLVENSRVLHAFRAAQHAPGALIPVPKANHFSVLDALRPRDGVLARAAIDLAYGL
;
A
#
# COMPACT_ATOMS: atom_id res chain seq x y z
N MET A 1 2.74 -36.74 8.25
CA MET A 1 3.60 -35.57 8.01
C MET A 1 2.77 -34.55 7.27
N ALA A 2 2.48 -33.39 7.87
CA ALA A 2 1.84 -32.30 7.14
C ALA A 2 2.84 -31.83 6.08
N GLY A 3 2.43 -31.79 4.81
CA GLY A 3 3.25 -31.23 3.74
C GLY A 3 3.60 -29.76 4.03
N PRO A 4 4.64 -29.21 3.38
CA PRO A 4 4.99 -27.81 3.54
C PRO A 4 3.75 -26.93 3.33
N SER A 5 3.54 -25.95 4.20
CA SER A 5 2.37 -25.08 4.11
C SER A 5 2.43 -24.27 2.80
N ALA A 6 1.29 -23.90 2.22
CA ALA A 6 1.26 -23.06 1.01
C ALA A 6 2.07 -21.74 1.15
N ALA A 7 2.35 -21.29 2.38
CA ALA A 7 3.24 -20.18 2.65
C ALA A 7 4.72 -20.50 2.34
N GLN A 8 5.18 -21.75 2.51
CA GLN A 8 6.53 -22.16 2.13
C GLN A 8 6.74 -22.18 0.62
N ASN A 9 5.69 -22.44 -0.19
CA ASN A 9 5.82 -22.48 -1.65
C ASN A 9 6.00 -21.10 -2.30
N LEU A 10 5.55 -19.99 -1.67
CA LEU A 10 5.87 -18.64 -2.17
C LEU A 10 7.20 -18.08 -1.67
N VAL A 11 7.76 -18.62 -0.59
CA VAL A 11 9.12 -18.25 -0.14
C VAL A 11 10.17 -18.56 -1.22
N GLU A 12 9.86 -19.49 -2.13
CA GLU A 12 10.72 -19.89 -3.26
C GLU A 12 10.42 -19.14 -4.58
N GLY A 13 9.38 -18.29 -4.61
CA GLY A 13 8.95 -17.50 -5.77
C GLY A 13 7.65 -18.00 -6.43
N PRO A 14 7.06 -17.25 -7.39
CA PRO A 14 5.95 -17.71 -8.23
C PRO A 14 6.26 -19.06 -8.91
N ASP A 15 5.24 -19.79 -9.37
CA ASP A 15 5.45 -21.08 -10.07
C ASP A 15 6.57 -21.02 -11.11
N ASN A 16 7.52 -21.98 -11.04
CA ASN A 16 8.69 -22.09 -11.92
C ASN A 16 9.76 -20.98 -11.79
N TRP A 17 9.75 -20.15 -10.72
CA TRP A 17 10.72 -19.06 -10.52
C TRP A 17 12.18 -19.50 -10.65
N ALA A 18 12.52 -20.65 -10.05
CA ALA A 18 13.86 -21.23 -10.09
C ALA A 18 14.34 -21.55 -11.52
N THR A 19 13.43 -21.85 -12.45
CA THR A 19 13.76 -22.17 -13.85
C THR A 19 13.68 -20.97 -14.80
N MET A 20 13.08 -19.86 -14.37
CA MET A 20 12.99 -18.64 -15.18
C MET A 20 14.36 -17.96 -15.31
N ASN A 21 14.65 -17.43 -16.50
CA ASN A 21 15.77 -16.52 -16.72
C ASN A 21 15.44 -15.09 -16.25
N ARG A 22 16.43 -14.19 -16.22
CA ARG A 22 16.23 -12.81 -15.73
C ARG A 22 15.17 -12.03 -16.52
N VAL A 23 15.09 -12.21 -17.84
CA VAL A 23 14.09 -11.51 -18.67
C VAL A 23 12.66 -11.93 -18.31
N GLU A 24 12.45 -13.23 -18.08
CA GLU A 24 11.15 -13.76 -17.65
C GLU A 24 10.78 -13.26 -16.24
N ARG A 25 11.75 -13.23 -15.32
CA ARG A 25 11.56 -12.70 -13.96
C ARG A 25 11.26 -11.20 -13.96
N ASP A 26 11.93 -10.44 -14.82
CA ASP A 26 11.69 -9.01 -15.01
C ASP A 26 10.27 -8.77 -15.56
N ALA A 27 9.86 -9.54 -16.57
CA ALA A 27 8.52 -9.46 -17.15
C ALA A 27 7.42 -9.77 -16.11
N ALA A 28 7.67 -10.71 -15.20
CA ALA A 28 6.72 -11.09 -14.14
C ALA A 28 6.40 -9.95 -13.15
N TYR A 29 7.29 -8.95 -13.02
CA TYR A 29 7.10 -7.77 -12.18
C TYR A 29 6.93 -6.47 -12.96
N ASN A 30 6.97 -6.50 -14.30
CA ASN A 30 6.85 -5.29 -15.12
C ASN A 30 5.38 -4.93 -15.41
N ASN A 31 4.69 -4.41 -14.39
CA ASN A 31 3.29 -3.98 -14.50
C ASN A 31 3.06 -2.91 -15.58
N SER A 32 4.03 -2.01 -15.81
CA SER A 32 3.91 -0.98 -16.85
C SER A 32 3.93 -1.55 -18.26
N ALA A 33 4.74 -2.59 -18.51
CA ALA A 33 4.73 -3.31 -19.78
C ALA A 33 3.45 -4.16 -19.94
N ALA A 34 2.95 -4.75 -18.85
CA ALA A 34 1.73 -5.55 -18.85
C ALA A 34 0.45 -4.73 -19.02
N VAL A 35 0.48 -3.43 -18.70
CA VAL A 35 -0.66 -2.51 -18.84
C VAL A 35 -0.21 -1.24 -19.57
N PRO A 36 -0.14 -1.27 -20.92
CA PRO A 36 0.32 -0.14 -21.72
C PRO A 36 -0.47 1.16 -21.46
N GLU A 37 -1.75 1.06 -21.11
CA GLU A 37 -2.63 2.21 -20.81
C GLU A 37 -2.37 2.82 -19.42
N GLY A 38 -1.55 2.19 -18.59
CA GLY A 38 -1.27 2.60 -17.20
C GLY A 38 -0.70 4.01 -17.10
N ALA A 39 0.10 4.43 -18.10
CA ALA A 39 0.62 5.81 -18.17
C ALA A 39 -0.52 6.85 -18.23
N GLY A 40 -1.51 6.62 -19.09
CA GLY A 40 -2.67 7.51 -19.21
C GLY A 40 -3.57 7.49 -17.97
N MET A 41 -3.61 6.38 -17.22
CA MET A 41 -4.29 6.33 -15.92
C MET A 41 -3.60 7.22 -14.89
N ILE A 42 -2.27 7.14 -14.81
CA ILE A 42 -1.47 7.97 -13.90
C ILE A 42 -1.61 9.46 -14.24
N ASP A 43 -1.59 9.82 -15.52
CA ASP A 43 -1.76 11.21 -15.95
C ASP A 43 -3.11 11.77 -15.52
N ARG A 44 -4.18 10.96 -15.59
CA ARG A 44 -5.50 11.35 -15.06
C ARG A 44 -5.48 11.52 -13.55
N TRP A 45 -4.88 10.60 -12.81
CA TRP A 45 -4.77 10.72 -11.35
C TRP A 45 -3.97 11.97 -10.94
N ASN A 46 -2.91 12.30 -11.68
CA ASN A 46 -2.14 13.53 -11.48
C ASN A 46 -3.03 14.77 -11.67
N ALA A 47 -3.73 14.85 -12.80
CA ALA A 47 -4.58 15.99 -13.13
C ALA A 47 -5.68 16.19 -12.06
N ASP A 48 -6.38 15.11 -11.71
CA ASP A 48 -7.46 15.15 -10.72
C ASP A 48 -6.93 15.53 -9.31
N SER A 49 -5.73 15.02 -8.95
CA SER A 49 -5.14 15.28 -7.64
C SER A 49 -4.60 16.72 -7.51
N VAL A 50 -4.12 17.35 -8.58
CA VAL A 50 -3.67 18.76 -8.56
C VAL A 50 -4.80 19.68 -8.13
N GLU A 51 -5.99 19.50 -8.70
CA GLU A 51 -7.15 20.34 -8.36
C GLU A 51 -7.56 20.14 -6.90
N LEU A 52 -7.60 18.89 -6.42
CA LEU A 52 -7.91 18.61 -5.02
C LEU A 52 -6.88 19.24 -4.07
N ARG A 53 -5.59 19.11 -4.35
CA ARG A 53 -4.54 19.74 -3.52
C ARG A 53 -4.65 21.26 -3.50
N ARG A 54 -4.99 21.89 -4.64
CA ARG A 54 -5.20 23.34 -4.73
C ARG A 54 -6.31 23.84 -3.81
N GLN A 55 -7.37 23.05 -3.63
CA GLN A 55 -8.49 23.35 -2.72
C GLN A 55 -8.11 23.22 -1.24
N HIS A 56 -7.01 22.51 -0.93
CA HIS A 56 -6.54 22.20 0.42
C HIS A 56 -5.12 22.75 0.70
N LYS A 57 -4.77 23.89 0.09
CA LYS A 57 -3.41 24.46 0.11
C LYS A 57 -2.76 24.62 1.50
N ASP A 58 -3.56 24.79 2.56
CA ASP A 58 -3.08 25.04 3.92
C ASP A 58 -2.81 23.74 4.71
N THR A 59 -3.21 22.59 4.16
CA THR A 59 -3.07 21.27 4.78
C THR A 59 -2.28 20.27 3.91
N VAL A 60 -1.71 20.75 2.80
CA VAL A 60 -0.77 19.99 1.95
C VAL A 60 0.66 20.43 2.18
N ASP A 61 1.62 19.58 1.79
CA ASP A 61 3.05 19.85 1.92
C ASP A 61 3.53 20.12 3.37
N LEU A 62 2.85 19.53 4.36
CA LEU A 62 3.18 19.69 5.78
C LEU A 62 4.37 18.80 6.16
N PRO A 63 5.47 19.33 6.73
CA PRO A 63 6.63 18.52 7.08
C PRO A 63 6.40 17.65 8.32
N TYR A 64 6.72 16.36 8.19
CA TYR A 64 6.86 15.45 9.33
C TYR A 64 8.32 15.08 9.63
N GLY A 65 9.23 15.36 8.69
CA GLY A 65 10.65 15.03 8.77
C GLY A 65 11.52 15.99 7.99
N ARG A 66 12.84 15.82 8.09
CA ARG A 66 13.83 16.75 7.52
C ARG A 66 14.04 16.57 6.03
N LYS A 67 13.83 15.36 5.49
CA LYS A 67 14.06 15.11 4.06
C LYS A 67 12.99 15.79 3.22
N GLU A 68 13.31 16.10 1.98
CA GLU A 68 12.43 16.81 1.04
C GLU A 68 11.07 16.14 0.91
N ARG A 69 11.06 14.80 0.80
CA ARG A 69 9.86 13.99 0.58
C ARG A 69 9.08 13.68 1.87
N ASN A 70 9.60 14.01 3.05
CA ASN A 70 8.93 13.77 4.33
C ASN A 70 7.86 14.84 4.59
N ARG A 71 6.77 14.72 3.85
CA ARG A 71 5.66 15.67 3.82
C ARG A 71 4.34 14.91 3.83
N TRP A 72 3.33 15.54 4.41
CA TRP A 72 1.94 15.09 4.44
C TRP A 72 1.09 15.96 3.54
N ASP A 73 0.16 15.31 2.83
CA ASP A 73 -1.06 15.96 2.35
C ASP A 73 -2.22 15.47 3.22
N LEU A 74 -2.84 16.39 3.96
CA LEU A 74 -3.94 16.12 4.89
C LEU A 74 -5.25 16.69 4.35
N PHE A 75 -6.28 15.85 4.36
CA PHE A 75 -7.64 16.16 3.93
C PHE A 75 -8.60 15.86 5.09
N PRO A 76 -8.78 16.80 6.04
CA PRO A 76 -9.62 16.57 7.21
C PRO A 76 -11.10 16.41 6.84
N ALA A 77 -11.81 15.61 7.62
CA ALA A 77 -13.26 15.50 7.55
C ALA A 77 -13.94 16.67 8.26
N LYS A 78 -15.26 16.81 8.07
CA LYS A 78 -16.08 17.77 8.85
C LYS A 78 -16.04 17.50 10.35
N ASN A 79 -15.99 16.21 10.74
CA ASN A 79 -15.81 15.80 12.13
C ASN A 79 -14.33 15.45 12.35
N PRO A 80 -13.59 16.19 13.19
CA PRO A 80 -12.18 15.88 13.48
C PRO A 80 -11.95 14.49 14.08
N GLY A 81 -12.95 13.91 14.74
CA GLY A 81 -12.89 12.55 15.30
C GLY A 81 -13.26 11.44 14.31
N ALA A 82 -13.59 11.78 13.05
CA ALA A 82 -13.86 10.76 12.04
C ALA A 82 -12.60 9.93 11.73
N PRO A 83 -12.74 8.63 11.39
CA PRO A 83 -11.62 7.81 10.95
C PRO A 83 -10.84 8.45 9.80
N CYS A 84 -9.53 8.21 9.77
CA CYS A 84 -8.63 8.71 8.74
C CYS A 84 -8.06 7.55 7.93
N LEU A 85 -8.24 7.59 6.60
CA LEU A 85 -7.53 6.72 5.68
C LEU A 85 -6.14 7.31 5.42
N VAL A 86 -5.09 6.65 5.92
CA VAL A 86 -3.71 6.96 5.54
C VAL A 86 -3.37 6.17 4.29
N PHE A 87 -3.25 6.81 3.13
CA PHE A 87 -2.99 6.15 1.85
C PHE A 87 -1.53 6.32 1.40
N ILE A 88 -0.82 5.20 1.27
CA ILE A 88 0.59 5.13 0.88
C ILE A 88 0.69 4.75 -0.60
N HIS A 89 1.39 5.59 -1.37
CA HIS A 89 1.50 5.40 -2.80
C HIS A 89 2.35 4.18 -3.19
N GLY A 90 2.16 3.73 -4.44
CA GLY A 90 2.96 2.64 -5.04
C GLY A 90 4.18 3.15 -5.81
N GLY A 91 4.67 2.35 -6.77
CA GLY A 91 5.81 2.72 -7.61
C GLY A 91 7.12 2.04 -7.24
N TYR A 92 7.06 0.79 -6.74
CA TYR A 92 8.22 -0.04 -6.43
C TYR A 92 9.24 0.59 -5.47
N TRP A 93 8.79 1.46 -4.56
CA TRP A 93 9.65 2.25 -3.66
C TRP A 93 10.66 3.16 -4.38
N GLN A 94 10.58 3.27 -5.70
CA GLN A 94 11.58 3.87 -6.57
C GLN A 94 11.03 5.01 -7.43
N SER A 95 9.72 5.26 -7.35
CA SER A 95 9.05 6.24 -8.20
C SER A 95 7.74 6.74 -7.57
N ARG A 96 7.14 7.73 -8.24
CA ARG A 96 5.89 8.42 -7.87
C ARG A 96 6.02 9.23 -6.59
N SER A 97 4.92 9.84 -6.19
CA SER A 97 4.85 10.70 -5.02
C SER A 97 3.39 10.81 -4.56
N ARG A 98 3.16 11.26 -3.32
CA ARG A 98 1.81 11.37 -2.72
C ARG A 98 0.86 12.25 -3.55
N GLU A 99 1.41 13.25 -4.23
CA GLU A 99 0.68 14.29 -4.96
C GLU A 99 -0.15 13.71 -6.11
N SER A 100 0.24 12.55 -6.63
CA SER A 100 -0.46 11.84 -7.71
C SER A 100 -1.72 11.09 -7.25
N PHE A 101 -1.93 10.89 -5.96
CA PHE A 101 -2.92 9.93 -5.43
C PHE A 101 -4.02 10.55 -4.59
N ALA A 102 -4.06 11.88 -4.44
CA ALA A 102 -5.05 12.56 -3.61
C ALA A 102 -6.49 12.24 -4.05
N CYS A 103 -6.75 12.22 -5.36
CA CYS A 103 -8.07 11.89 -5.94
C CYS A 103 -8.56 10.47 -5.63
N LEU A 104 -7.66 9.55 -5.25
CA LEU A 104 -8.06 8.18 -4.88
C LEU A 104 -8.76 8.12 -3.53
N THR A 105 -8.78 9.22 -2.78
CA THR A 105 -9.43 9.31 -1.47
C THR A 105 -10.85 9.85 -1.54
N ASP A 106 -11.36 10.17 -2.73
CA ASP A 106 -12.69 10.76 -2.94
C ASP A 106 -13.79 9.94 -2.27
N GLY A 107 -13.84 8.63 -2.50
CA GLY A 107 -14.92 7.77 -2.01
C GLY A 107 -15.01 7.70 -0.49
N VAL A 108 -13.88 7.67 0.21
CA VAL A 108 -13.86 7.68 1.69
C VAL A 108 -14.16 9.08 2.25
N ARG A 109 -13.73 10.14 1.55
CA ARG A 109 -14.03 11.54 1.93
C ARG A 109 -15.50 11.87 1.75
N GLU A 110 -16.13 11.40 0.68
CA GLU A 110 -17.59 11.46 0.47
C GLU A 110 -18.36 10.69 1.56
N ALA A 111 -17.77 9.63 2.11
CA ALA A 111 -18.31 8.91 3.27
C ALA A 111 -18.06 9.62 4.62
N GLY A 112 -17.40 10.78 4.63
CA GLY A 112 -17.16 11.57 5.83
C GLY A 112 -15.90 11.19 6.61
N MET A 113 -15.02 10.36 6.04
CA MET A 113 -13.69 10.07 6.60
C MET A 113 -12.69 11.16 6.25
N ALA A 114 -11.66 11.32 7.08
CA ALA A 114 -10.48 12.08 6.72
C ALA A 114 -9.58 11.23 5.80
N ALA A 115 -8.69 11.88 5.06
CA ALA A 115 -7.62 11.20 4.33
C ALA A 115 -6.28 11.88 4.58
N ALA A 116 -5.21 11.10 4.59
CA ALA A 116 -3.85 11.59 4.77
C ALA A 116 -2.89 10.80 3.88
N LEU A 117 -2.01 11.49 3.16
CA LEU A 117 -1.05 10.85 2.25
C LEU A 117 0.37 11.25 2.64
N PRO A 118 1.21 10.32 3.12
CA PRO A 118 2.60 10.60 3.41
C PRO A 118 3.45 10.43 2.15
N GLY A 119 4.40 11.33 1.94
CA GLY A 119 5.54 11.10 1.05
C GLY A 119 6.65 10.37 1.81
N TYR A 120 7.50 9.65 1.08
CA TYR A 120 8.68 8.98 1.63
C TYR A 120 9.82 9.02 0.61
N THR A 121 11.07 8.95 1.07
CA THR A 121 12.27 8.92 0.21
C THR A 121 12.26 7.68 -0.68
N LEU A 122 12.81 7.77 -1.90
CA LEU A 122 12.80 6.65 -2.84
C LEU A 122 14.14 5.91 -2.81
N ALA A 123 14.15 4.67 -3.26
CA ALA A 123 15.38 3.96 -3.58
C ALA A 123 15.93 4.44 -4.95
N PRO A 124 17.27 4.56 -5.10
CA PRO A 124 18.31 4.11 -4.17
C PRO A 124 18.74 5.13 -3.11
N GLU A 125 18.10 6.30 -3.04
CA GLU A 125 18.46 7.35 -2.06
C GLU A 125 18.16 6.95 -0.61
N ALA A 126 17.22 6.02 -0.40
CA ALA A 126 16.96 5.34 0.86
C ALA A 126 16.82 3.83 0.64
N SER A 127 17.32 3.06 1.60
CA SER A 127 17.04 1.63 1.75
C SER A 127 15.57 1.39 2.12
N LEU A 128 15.08 0.16 1.94
CA LEU A 128 13.69 -0.16 2.29
C LEU A 128 13.46 -0.05 3.81
N THR A 129 14.50 -0.34 4.60
CA THR A 129 14.52 -0.11 6.05
C THR A 129 14.29 1.36 6.40
N GLU A 130 15.01 2.29 5.75
CA GLU A 130 14.85 3.72 5.97
C GLU A 130 13.48 4.23 5.53
N ILE A 131 12.96 3.73 4.40
CA ILE A 131 11.62 4.06 3.91
C ILE A 131 10.55 3.69 4.96
N LEU A 132 10.63 2.47 5.52
CA LEU A 132 9.69 2.06 6.56
C LEU A 132 9.84 2.94 7.82
N ALA A 133 11.06 3.25 8.23
CA ALA A 133 11.32 4.12 9.39
C ALA A 133 10.75 5.54 9.19
N GLU A 134 10.85 6.10 7.99
CA GLU A 134 10.25 7.39 7.65
C GLU A 134 8.73 7.37 7.78
N LEU A 135 8.07 6.28 7.39
CA LEU A 135 6.61 6.17 7.50
C LEU A 135 6.13 5.87 8.93
N ILE A 136 6.92 5.18 9.74
CA ILE A 136 6.69 5.08 11.18
C ILE A 136 6.73 6.48 11.80
N ALA A 137 7.78 7.26 11.51
CA ALA A 137 7.89 8.64 11.98
C ALA A 137 6.74 9.54 11.47
N ALA A 138 6.24 9.28 10.26
CA ALA A 138 5.07 9.97 9.72
C ALA A 138 3.82 9.68 10.55
N LEU A 139 3.56 8.41 10.92
CA LEU A 139 2.41 8.02 11.75
C LEU A 139 2.52 8.54 13.19
N ASP A 140 3.72 8.55 13.77
CA ASP A 140 3.99 9.18 15.07
C ASP A 140 3.68 10.69 15.03
N TRP A 141 4.12 11.35 13.96
CA TRP A 141 3.79 12.77 13.72
C TRP A 141 2.29 12.96 13.59
N LEU A 142 1.59 12.11 12.82
CA LEU A 142 0.14 12.22 12.64
C LEU A 142 -0.62 12.05 13.96
N GLY A 143 -0.20 11.11 14.81
CA GLY A 143 -0.80 10.94 16.13
C GLY A 143 -0.63 12.16 17.05
N ARG A 144 0.50 12.86 16.95
CA ARG A 144 0.81 14.04 17.79
C ARG A 144 0.24 15.34 17.24
N GLU A 145 0.40 15.58 15.95
CA GLU A 145 0.10 16.85 15.28
C GLU A 145 -1.24 16.83 14.53
N GLY A 146 -1.71 15.65 14.10
CA GLY A 146 -2.97 15.47 13.38
C GLY A 146 -4.17 16.18 14.01
N PRO A 147 -4.37 16.15 15.35
CA PRO A 147 -5.47 16.86 15.98
C PRO A 147 -5.49 18.37 15.71
N LYS A 148 -4.32 19.01 15.56
CA LYS A 148 -4.20 20.43 15.20
C LYS A 148 -4.66 20.71 13.76
N HIS A 149 -4.66 19.68 12.93
CA HIS A 149 -5.08 19.71 11.52
C HIS A 149 -6.46 19.07 11.31
N GLY A 150 -7.22 18.81 12.36
CA GLY A 150 -8.56 18.22 12.25
C GLY A 150 -8.57 16.71 11.97
N ILE A 151 -7.49 16.00 12.31
CA ILE A 151 -7.37 14.54 12.19
C ILE A 151 -7.05 13.95 13.56
N ALA A 152 -8.07 13.56 14.30
CA ALA A 152 -7.97 12.99 15.65
C ALA A 152 -8.64 11.61 15.79
N GLY A 153 -9.26 11.11 14.71
CA GLY A 153 -9.91 9.80 14.70
C GLY A 153 -8.95 8.63 14.52
N PRO A 154 -9.48 7.40 14.53
CA PRO A 154 -8.69 6.19 14.34
C PRO A 154 -8.07 6.13 12.94
N VAL A 155 -6.85 5.60 12.84
CA VAL A 155 -6.14 5.47 11.56
C VAL A 155 -6.43 4.11 10.92
N ILE A 156 -6.84 4.13 9.66
CA ILE A 156 -6.87 2.96 8.76
C ILE A 156 -5.74 3.15 7.75
N VAL A 157 -4.75 2.26 7.77
CA VAL A 157 -3.64 2.33 6.82
C VAL A 157 -4.01 1.62 5.53
N SER A 158 -3.74 2.25 4.40
CA SER A 158 -3.97 1.70 3.09
C SER A 158 -2.79 1.98 2.19
N GLY A 159 -2.63 1.18 1.15
CA GLY A 159 -1.66 1.51 0.12
C GLY A 159 -1.75 0.57 -1.06
N TRP A 160 -1.12 1.01 -2.15
CA TRP A 160 -1.15 0.32 -3.43
C TRP A 160 0.24 -0.18 -3.82
N SER A 161 0.34 -1.42 -4.32
CA SER A 161 1.60 -1.97 -4.81
C SER A 161 2.68 -1.96 -3.71
N ALA A 162 3.81 -1.30 -3.94
CA ALA A 162 4.81 -1.00 -2.91
C ALA A 162 4.23 -0.33 -1.65
N GLY A 163 3.17 0.48 -1.78
CA GLY A 163 2.43 1.06 -0.67
C GLY A 163 1.56 0.04 0.06
N GLY A 164 1.06 -1.00 -0.62
CA GLY A 164 0.32 -2.11 -0.01
C GLY A 164 1.23 -2.95 0.88
N HIS A 165 2.46 -3.20 0.44
CA HIS A 165 3.53 -3.75 1.28
C HIS A 165 3.75 -2.91 2.55
N LEU A 166 3.93 -1.59 2.39
CA LEU A 166 4.17 -0.68 3.50
C LEU A 166 2.97 -0.61 4.46
N ALA A 167 1.74 -0.61 3.95
CA ALA A 167 0.52 -0.66 4.75
C ALA A 167 0.45 -1.94 5.61
N ALA A 168 0.77 -3.10 5.03
CA ALA A 168 0.85 -4.36 5.77
C ALA A 168 1.94 -4.31 6.86
N ARG A 169 3.10 -3.70 6.59
CA ARG A 169 4.16 -3.53 7.59
C ARG A 169 3.79 -2.55 8.70
N LEU A 170 3.08 -1.47 8.38
CA LEU A 170 2.68 -0.45 9.34
C LEU A 170 1.44 -0.85 10.17
N LEU A 171 0.80 -1.97 9.87
CA LEU A 171 -0.35 -2.48 10.63
C LEU A 171 -0.04 -2.65 12.12
N SER A 172 1.19 -3.04 12.48
CA SER A 172 1.61 -3.19 13.88
C SER A 172 1.75 -1.86 14.63
N HIS A 173 1.75 -0.72 13.93
CA HIS A 173 1.90 0.59 14.55
C HIS A 173 0.76 0.85 15.56
N PRO A 174 1.02 1.37 16.78
CA PRO A 174 0.00 1.53 17.82
C PRO A 174 -1.19 2.41 17.42
N SER A 175 -0.98 3.45 16.60
CA SER A 175 -2.05 4.33 16.13
C SER A 175 -2.96 3.71 15.06
N VAL A 176 -2.51 2.64 14.40
CA VAL A 176 -3.24 1.99 13.31
C VAL A 176 -4.26 1.02 13.89
N ARG A 177 -5.53 1.18 13.52
CA ARG A 177 -6.64 0.31 13.93
C ARG A 177 -6.80 -0.90 13.00
N ALA A 178 -6.69 -0.69 11.70
CA ALA A 178 -6.88 -1.70 10.68
C ALA A 178 -6.17 -1.29 9.38
N GLY A 179 -6.15 -2.16 8.37
CA GLY A 179 -5.59 -1.80 7.07
C GLY A 179 -6.21 -2.44 5.83
N LEU A 180 -5.97 -1.80 4.69
CA LEU A 180 -6.35 -2.22 3.35
C LEU A 180 -5.11 -2.21 2.45
N ALA A 181 -4.53 -3.37 2.16
CA ALA A 181 -3.38 -3.46 1.25
C ALA A 181 -3.85 -3.92 -0.14
N ILE A 182 -3.61 -3.07 -1.14
CA ILE A 182 -4.11 -3.23 -2.51
C ILE A 182 -2.93 -3.62 -3.40
N SER A 183 -3.00 -4.79 -4.02
CA SER A 183 -2.04 -5.31 -5.01
C SER A 183 -0.60 -5.31 -4.50
N GLY A 184 -0.40 -5.63 -3.22
CA GLY A 184 0.89 -5.52 -2.54
C GLY A 184 1.87 -6.65 -2.86
N ILE A 185 3.15 -6.39 -2.56
CA ILE A 185 4.23 -7.39 -2.63
C ILE A 185 4.62 -7.74 -1.20
N PHE A 186 4.41 -8.98 -0.80
CA PHE A 186 4.52 -9.41 0.58
C PHE A 186 5.64 -10.42 0.84
N GLU A 187 6.28 -10.91 -0.22
CA GLU A 187 7.55 -11.63 -0.21
C GLU A 187 8.55 -10.92 -1.12
N LEU A 188 9.64 -10.44 -0.53
CA LEU A 188 10.61 -9.57 -1.22
C LEU A 188 11.76 -10.35 -1.88
N ALA A 189 12.04 -11.59 -1.47
CA ALA A 189 13.18 -12.34 -2.00
C ALA A 189 13.20 -12.47 -3.54
N PRO A 190 12.07 -12.74 -4.23
CA PRO A 190 12.05 -12.83 -5.68
C PRO A 190 12.52 -11.54 -6.35
N LEU A 191 12.30 -10.37 -5.75
CA LEU A 191 12.70 -9.11 -6.35
C LEU A 191 14.21 -9.01 -6.57
N ARG A 192 15.01 -9.74 -5.79
CA ARG A 192 16.48 -9.78 -5.92
C ARG A 192 16.98 -10.30 -7.26
N ASP A 193 16.17 -11.11 -7.92
CA ASP A 193 16.48 -11.70 -9.22
C ASP A 193 15.98 -10.86 -10.39
N THR A 194 15.44 -9.66 -10.12
CA THR A 194 14.85 -8.77 -11.13
C THR A 194 15.64 -7.47 -11.27
N TYR A 195 15.33 -6.66 -12.29
CA TYR A 195 15.84 -5.31 -12.48
C TYR A 195 15.53 -4.37 -11.30
N LEU A 196 14.48 -4.67 -10.51
CA LEU A 196 14.11 -3.84 -9.35
C LEU A 196 15.22 -3.81 -8.30
N ASN A 197 16.01 -4.87 -8.19
CA ASN A 197 17.08 -4.95 -7.22
C ASN A 197 18.30 -4.10 -7.58
N ASP A 198 18.41 -3.61 -8.82
CA ASP A 198 19.49 -2.71 -9.22
C ASP A 198 19.47 -1.42 -8.38
N LYS A 199 18.26 -0.95 -8.00
CA LYS A 199 18.07 0.18 -7.07
C LYS A 199 17.81 -0.25 -5.63
N LEU A 200 17.01 -1.29 -5.41
CA LEU A 200 16.61 -1.69 -4.04
C LEU A 200 17.78 -2.26 -3.24
N LYS A 201 18.68 -3.01 -3.88
CA LYS A 201 19.84 -3.65 -3.23
C LYS A 201 19.48 -4.38 -1.93
N LEU A 202 18.38 -5.15 -1.98
CA LEU A 202 17.79 -5.80 -0.80
C LEU A 202 18.80 -6.73 -0.13
N THR A 203 19.02 -6.50 1.17
CA THR A 203 19.84 -7.39 2.00
C THR A 203 19.03 -8.60 2.47
N ASP A 204 19.72 -9.65 2.95
CA ASP A 204 19.04 -10.79 3.59
C ASP A 204 18.22 -10.35 4.81
N GLU A 205 18.73 -9.38 5.57
CA GLU A 205 18.03 -8.81 6.72
C GLU A 205 16.75 -8.07 6.30
N GLU A 206 16.80 -7.25 5.25
CA GLU A 206 15.60 -6.57 4.73
C GLU A 206 14.56 -7.57 4.22
N VAL A 207 14.99 -8.58 3.47
CA VAL A 207 14.09 -9.64 3.03
C VAL A 207 13.44 -10.33 4.24
N ALA A 208 14.20 -10.69 5.26
CA ALA A 208 13.71 -11.40 6.44
C ALA A 208 12.77 -10.55 7.31
N THR A 209 13.07 -9.27 7.49
CA THR A 209 12.38 -8.39 8.45
C THR A 209 11.32 -7.49 7.84
N LEU A 210 11.33 -7.34 6.51
CA LEU A 210 10.41 -6.46 5.78
C LEU A 210 9.40 -7.23 4.94
N SER A 211 9.58 -8.53 4.64
CA SER A 211 8.54 -9.33 3.97
C SER A 211 7.42 -9.72 4.94
N PRO A 212 6.17 -9.22 4.80
CA PRO A 212 5.06 -9.63 5.67
C PRO A 212 4.80 -11.14 5.72
N LEU A 213 5.12 -11.89 4.66
CA LEU A 213 4.99 -13.36 4.63
C LEU A 213 5.97 -14.10 5.54
N ARG A 214 7.01 -13.42 6.04
CA ARG A 214 8.04 -14.00 6.93
C ARG A 214 7.86 -13.61 8.39
N LEU A 215 6.84 -12.81 8.71
CA LEU A 215 6.60 -12.26 10.03
C LEU A 215 5.33 -12.86 10.64
N PRO A 216 5.21 -12.93 11.97
CA PRO A 216 3.96 -13.29 12.63
C PRO A 216 2.81 -12.37 12.18
N ALA A 217 1.61 -12.93 12.03
CA ALA A 217 0.45 -12.15 11.68
C ALA A 217 0.12 -11.13 12.80
N VAL A 218 -0.08 -9.87 12.43
CA VAL A 218 -0.61 -8.86 13.37
C VAL A 218 -2.11 -9.09 13.56
N GLU A 219 -2.52 -9.20 14.82
CA GLU A 219 -3.92 -9.37 15.28
C GLU A 219 -4.75 -8.09 15.15
N LYS A 220 -4.77 -7.50 13.96
CA LYS A 220 -5.64 -6.39 13.55
C LYS A 220 -6.24 -6.70 12.18
N PRO A 221 -7.43 -6.19 11.84
CA PRO A 221 -8.02 -6.46 10.54
C PRO A 221 -7.14 -5.94 9.41
N LEU A 222 -6.80 -6.81 8.46
CA LEU A 222 -6.07 -6.46 7.23
C LEU A 222 -6.81 -7.03 6.03
N THR A 223 -7.55 -6.19 5.32
CA THR A 223 -8.15 -6.56 4.04
C THR A 223 -7.09 -6.52 2.95
N LEU A 224 -6.99 -7.60 2.18
CA LEU A 224 -6.10 -7.74 1.03
C LEU A 224 -6.92 -7.68 -0.24
N ALA A 225 -6.58 -6.79 -1.15
CA ALA A 225 -7.28 -6.62 -2.41
C ALA A 225 -6.32 -6.77 -3.59
N TYR A 226 -6.81 -7.26 -4.73
CA TYR A 226 -6.05 -7.36 -5.97
C TYR A 226 -7.00 -7.36 -7.17
N GLY A 227 -6.54 -6.89 -8.32
CA GLY A 227 -7.22 -7.04 -9.60
C GLY A 227 -7.05 -8.44 -10.17
N THR A 228 -8.13 -9.03 -10.67
CA THR A 228 -8.08 -10.42 -11.19
C THR A 228 -7.34 -10.54 -12.53
N SER A 229 -6.98 -9.43 -13.17
CA SER A 229 -6.24 -9.37 -14.43
C SER A 229 -4.83 -8.78 -14.24
N GLU A 230 -4.30 -8.85 -13.02
CA GLU A 230 -2.91 -8.51 -12.71
C GLU A 230 -1.93 -9.62 -13.13
N LEU A 231 -0.65 -9.28 -13.16
CA LEU A 231 0.42 -10.27 -13.27
C LEU A 231 0.35 -11.25 -12.07
N SER A 232 0.63 -12.51 -12.35
CA SER A 232 0.52 -13.61 -11.38
C SER A 232 1.18 -13.31 -10.02
N PRO A 233 2.41 -12.73 -9.94
CA PRO A 233 3.03 -12.47 -8.65
C PRO A 233 2.20 -11.56 -7.74
N LEU A 234 1.45 -10.58 -8.26
CA LEU A 234 0.66 -9.65 -7.45
C LEU A 234 -0.62 -10.32 -6.91
N VAL A 235 -1.24 -11.16 -7.76
CA VAL A 235 -2.41 -11.97 -7.40
C VAL A 235 -2.03 -12.95 -6.30
N GLU A 236 -0.94 -13.70 -6.49
CA GLU A 236 -0.54 -14.75 -5.55
C GLU A 236 0.01 -14.19 -4.25
N ASN A 237 0.74 -13.07 -4.26
CA ASN A 237 1.14 -12.39 -3.03
C ASN A 237 -0.07 -12.08 -2.14
N SER A 238 -1.13 -11.50 -2.70
CA SER A 238 -2.35 -11.18 -1.96
C SER A 238 -3.06 -12.43 -1.42
N ARG A 239 -3.19 -13.47 -2.24
CA ARG A 239 -3.85 -14.73 -1.86
C ARG A 239 -3.12 -15.46 -0.74
N VAL A 240 -1.80 -15.56 -0.84
CA VAL A 240 -1.01 -16.33 0.12
C VAL A 240 -0.80 -15.57 1.41
N LEU A 241 -0.62 -14.24 1.39
CA LEU A 241 -0.61 -13.48 2.64
C LEU A 241 -1.94 -13.60 3.37
N HIS A 242 -3.06 -13.57 2.65
CA HIS A 242 -4.38 -13.81 3.25
C HIS A 242 -4.47 -15.20 3.88
N ALA A 243 -4.11 -16.25 3.14
CA ALA A 243 -4.14 -17.63 3.65
C ALA A 243 -3.22 -17.82 4.87
N PHE A 244 -2.02 -17.24 4.84
CA PHE A 244 -1.06 -17.26 5.93
C PHE A 244 -1.60 -16.59 7.20
N ARG A 245 -2.27 -15.44 7.05
CA ARG A 245 -2.92 -14.73 8.16
C ARG A 245 -4.13 -15.49 8.70
N ALA A 246 -4.97 -16.02 7.82
CA ALA A 246 -6.16 -16.79 8.19
C ALA A 246 -5.80 -18.06 8.97
N ALA A 247 -4.69 -18.73 8.60
CA ALA A 247 -4.15 -19.87 9.35
C ALA A 247 -3.69 -19.53 10.78
N GLN A 248 -3.44 -18.25 11.06
CA GLN A 248 -3.14 -17.72 12.39
C GLN A 248 -4.35 -17.07 13.06
N HIS A 249 -5.54 -17.18 12.47
CA HIS A 249 -6.79 -16.55 12.94
C HIS A 249 -6.81 -15.01 12.93
N ALA A 250 -5.85 -14.37 12.27
CA ALA A 250 -5.83 -12.92 12.16
C ALA A 250 -6.94 -12.41 11.20
N PRO A 251 -7.69 -11.36 11.56
CA PRO A 251 -8.85 -10.91 10.79
C PRO A 251 -8.49 -10.15 9.50
N GLY A 252 -9.45 -10.10 8.58
CA GLY A 252 -9.37 -9.37 7.31
C GLY A 252 -9.94 -10.15 6.13
N ALA A 253 -10.51 -9.45 5.15
CA ALA A 253 -11.08 -10.08 3.95
C ALA A 253 -10.06 -10.21 2.81
N LEU A 254 -10.35 -11.09 1.85
CA LEU A 254 -9.69 -11.12 0.55
C LEU A 254 -10.66 -10.63 -0.53
N ILE A 255 -10.30 -9.56 -1.24
CA ILE A 255 -11.15 -8.92 -2.24
C ILE A 255 -10.52 -9.02 -3.64
N PRO A 256 -10.96 -9.97 -4.48
CA PRO A 256 -10.67 -9.93 -5.90
C PRO A 256 -11.52 -8.85 -6.58
N VAL A 257 -10.89 -7.87 -7.22
CA VAL A 257 -11.56 -6.83 -8.02
C VAL A 257 -11.68 -7.35 -9.47
N PRO A 258 -12.89 -7.73 -9.92
CA PRO A 258 -13.04 -8.42 -11.20
C PRO A 258 -12.56 -7.58 -12.39
N LYS A 259 -11.82 -8.22 -13.30
CA LYS A 259 -11.28 -7.65 -14.55
C LYS A 259 -10.34 -6.46 -14.37
N ALA A 260 -10.02 -6.07 -13.14
CA ALA A 260 -9.08 -4.99 -12.89
C ALA A 260 -7.64 -5.45 -13.12
N ASN A 261 -6.85 -4.57 -13.72
CA ASN A 261 -5.40 -4.71 -13.81
C ASN A 261 -4.71 -3.94 -12.68
N HIS A 262 -3.37 -3.92 -12.67
CA HIS A 262 -2.60 -3.36 -11.56
C HIS A 262 -2.88 -1.87 -11.30
N PHE A 263 -3.31 -1.14 -12.32
CA PHE A 263 -3.63 0.29 -12.23
C PHE A 263 -5.13 0.51 -12.02
N SER A 264 -5.98 -0.13 -12.83
CA SER A 264 -7.43 0.07 -12.78
C SER A 264 -8.08 -0.50 -11.52
N VAL A 265 -7.37 -1.31 -10.73
CA VAL A 265 -7.80 -1.74 -9.38
C VAL A 265 -8.11 -0.55 -8.48
N LEU A 266 -7.41 0.58 -8.65
CA LEU A 266 -7.60 1.79 -7.86
C LEU A 266 -8.88 2.55 -8.21
N ASP A 267 -9.46 2.32 -9.40
CA ASP A 267 -10.75 2.92 -9.75
C ASP A 267 -11.86 2.47 -8.80
N ALA A 268 -11.71 1.30 -8.16
CA ALA A 268 -12.65 0.79 -7.17
C ALA A 268 -12.58 1.50 -5.80
N LEU A 269 -11.62 2.41 -5.59
CA LEU A 269 -11.48 3.22 -4.38
C LEU A 269 -12.10 4.62 -4.54
N ARG A 270 -12.29 5.11 -5.77
CA ARG A 270 -12.74 6.49 -6.03
C ARG A 270 -14.23 6.71 -5.75
N PRO A 271 -15.17 5.88 -6.24
CA PRO A 271 -16.58 6.05 -5.91
C PRO A 271 -16.84 5.62 -4.47
N ARG A 272 -17.70 6.33 -3.74
CA ARG A 272 -18.11 5.95 -2.37
C ARG A 272 -18.65 4.51 -2.26
N ASP A 273 -19.37 4.04 -3.28
CA ASP A 273 -19.91 2.69 -3.38
C ASP A 273 -18.96 1.69 -4.08
N GLY A 274 -17.77 2.14 -4.48
CA GLY A 274 -16.68 1.30 -4.95
C GLY A 274 -16.33 0.22 -3.94
N VAL A 275 -15.94 -0.97 -4.41
CA VAL A 275 -15.70 -2.12 -3.51
C VAL A 275 -14.53 -1.86 -2.55
N LEU A 276 -13.51 -1.11 -2.95
CA LEU A 276 -12.38 -0.78 -2.07
C LEU A 276 -12.70 0.39 -1.14
N ALA A 277 -13.50 1.36 -1.58
CA ALA A 277 -14.00 2.43 -0.71
C ALA A 277 -14.85 1.85 0.42
N ARG A 278 -15.80 0.97 0.09
CA ARG A 278 -16.61 0.24 1.08
C ARG A 278 -15.74 -0.56 2.04
N ALA A 279 -14.77 -1.33 1.54
CA ALA A 279 -13.86 -2.06 2.41
C ALA A 279 -13.10 -1.16 3.40
N ALA A 280 -12.64 0.02 2.97
CA ALA A 280 -12.00 1.00 3.85
C ALA A 280 -12.98 1.57 4.89
N ILE A 281 -14.23 1.83 4.50
CA ILE A 281 -15.30 2.31 5.38
C ILE A 281 -15.67 1.24 6.41
N ASP A 282 -15.82 -0.01 6.00
CA ASP A 282 -16.17 -1.13 6.88
C ASP A 282 -15.07 -1.35 7.91
N LEU A 283 -13.80 -1.31 7.50
CA LEU A 283 -12.63 -1.34 8.41
C LEU A 283 -12.63 -0.18 9.41
N ALA A 284 -13.05 1.01 8.97
CA ALA A 284 -13.08 2.22 9.78
C ALA A 284 -14.14 2.18 10.88
N TYR A 285 -15.33 1.65 10.56
CA TYR A 285 -16.48 1.67 11.45
C TYR A 285 -16.83 0.31 12.08
N GLY A 286 -16.13 -0.77 11.69
CA GLY A 286 -16.36 -2.13 12.19
C GLY A 286 -17.68 -2.72 11.73
N LEU A 287 -18.06 -2.44 10.47
CA LEU A 287 -19.29 -2.90 9.83
C LEU A 287 -19.14 -4.29 9.21
#